data_AF-R5LP92-F1
#
_entry.id   AF-R5LP92-F1
#
_cell.length_a   1.000
_cell.length_b   1.000
_cell.length_c   1.000
_cell.angle_alpha   90.00
_cell.angle_beta   90.00
_cell.angle_gamma   90.00
#
_symmetry.space_group_name_H-M   'P 1'
#
loop_
_entity.id
_entity.type
_entity.pdbx_description
1 polymer ?
#
loop_
_entity_poly.entity_id
_entity_poly.type
_entity_poly.pdbx_seq_one_letter_code
_entity_poly.pdbx_strand_id
1 'polypeptide(L)'
;MLSYNNKDDVLKMVQYHRTRDMINLLKYFPDLSPVKDLTIVSSIEDFKSNYEYCSSFMCERNDTLITKPSMVSVEASELDRDLLDIFKRVKKLDSDGVFVLFNLSHEASERYERYAGISVGVSVGRGVYIDAVGKGYDGREVSKGLDCHERYYIPWFDIRKCNISNFKNYRTYLISDDDYTLSRERRIDFLTSVGIDREVALENVPEVYREIPDFIWIDIIKNLLKRLEYMEEELNSIGLVEFAMSGHTEGRHFLPWQMFDKSRYCS
;
A
#
# COMPACT_ATOMS: atom_id res chain seq x y z
N MET A 1 -23.49 -9.06 3.01
CA MET A 1 -22.01 -9.06 3.21
C MET A 1 -21.33 -10.09 2.31
N LEU A 2 -20.08 -9.87 1.93
CA LEU A 2 -19.24 -10.80 1.16
C LEU A 2 -17.96 -11.09 1.96
N SER A 3 -17.48 -12.33 1.99
CA SER A 3 -16.26 -12.70 2.74
C SER A 3 -15.20 -13.34 1.84
N TYR A 4 -13.93 -12.97 2.03
CA TYR A 4 -12.80 -13.57 1.31
C TYR A 4 -12.63 -15.07 1.59
N ASN A 5 -13.12 -15.56 2.73
CA ASN A 5 -13.09 -16.98 3.08
C ASN A 5 -14.13 -17.81 2.29
N ASN A 6 -15.03 -17.15 1.55
CA ASN A 6 -16.00 -17.81 0.68
C ASN A 6 -15.61 -17.60 -0.80
N LYS A 7 -15.34 -18.70 -1.51
CA LYS A 7 -14.90 -18.67 -2.92
C LYS A 7 -15.89 -17.99 -3.86
N ASP A 8 -17.20 -18.16 -3.66
CA ASP A 8 -18.23 -17.55 -4.51
C ASP A 8 -18.35 -16.05 -4.26
N ASP A 9 -18.06 -15.62 -3.03
CA ASP A 9 -18.02 -14.20 -2.67
C ASP A 9 -16.80 -13.52 -3.29
N VAL A 10 -15.62 -14.17 -3.30
CA VAL A 10 -14.40 -13.63 -3.91
C VAL A 10 -14.64 -13.21 -5.37
N LEU A 11 -15.40 -14.00 -6.14
CA LEU A 11 -15.77 -13.65 -7.53
C LEU A 11 -16.57 -12.35 -7.66
N LYS A 12 -17.34 -11.99 -6.62
CA LYS A 12 -18.08 -10.73 -6.54
C LYS A 12 -17.21 -9.62 -5.97
N MET A 13 -16.32 -9.92 -5.02
CA MET A 13 -15.44 -8.95 -4.37
C MET A 13 -14.43 -8.33 -5.36
N VAL A 14 -13.98 -9.08 -6.38
CA VAL A 14 -13.09 -8.57 -7.43
C VAL A 14 -13.74 -7.54 -8.37
N GLN A 15 -15.06 -7.31 -8.23
CA GLN A 15 -15.78 -6.25 -8.95
C GLN A 15 -15.63 -4.87 -8.30
N TYR A 16 -14.90 -4.76 -7.19
CA TYR A 16 -14.62 -3.51 -6.50
C TYR A 16 -13.15 -3.13 -6.63
N HIS A 17 -12.86 -1.84 -6.75
CA HIS A 17 -11.52 -1.37 -7.07
C HIS A 17 -10.46 -1.84 -6.05
N ARG A 18 -10.47 -1.27 -4.86
CA ARG A 18 -9.44 -1.50 -3.84
C ARG A 18 -9.43 -2.94 -3.36
N THR A 19 -10.60 -3.57 -3.30
CA THR A 19 -10.77 -4.95 -2.87
C THR A 19 -10.13 -5.91 -3.86
N ARG A 20 -10.34 -5.71 -5.18
CA ARG A 20 -9.65 -6.50 -6.21
C ARG A 20 -8.14 -6.42 -6.06
N ASP A 21 -7.59 -5.25 -5.77
CA ASP A 21 -6.14 -5.08 -5.65
C ASP A 21 -5.57 -5.74 -4.38
N MET A 22 -6.33 -5.75 -3.29
CA MET A 22 -5.98 -6.49 -2.07
C MET A 22 -6.05 -8.00 -2.30
N ILE A 23 -7.09 -8.47 -3.00
CA ILE A 23 -7.23 -9.89 -3.39
C ILE A 23 -6.11 -10.32 -4.33
N ASN A 24 -5.72 -9.49 -5.30
CA ASN A 24 -4.58 -9.77 -6.18
C ASN A 24 -3.29 -9.94 -5.38
N LEU A 25 -3.04 -9.06 -4.41
CA LEU A 25 -1.86 -9.17 -3.55
C LEU A 25 -1.90 -10.48 -2.74
N LEU A 26 -3.03 -10.79 -2.10
CA LEU A 26 -3.22 -12.04 -1.36
C LEU A 26 -3.03 -13.28 -2.22
N LYS A 27 -3.43 -13.22 -3.49
CA LYS A 27 -3.33 -14.34 -4.43
C LYS A 27 -1.90 -14.56 -4.93
N TYR A 28 -1.22 -13.50 -5.37
CA TYR A 28 0.07 -13.61 -6.07
C TYR A 28 1.27 -13.42 -5.15
N PHE A 29 1.12 -12.63 -4.08
CA PHE A 29 2.16 -12.35 -3.09
C PHE A 29 1.62 -12.47 -1.64
N PRO A 30 1.03 -13.62 -1.24
CA PRO A 30 0.48 -13.83 0.10
C PRO A 30 1.46 -13.51 1.23
N ASP A 31 2.74 -13.83 1.07
CA ASP A 31 3.77 -13.61 2.10
C ASP A 31 4.15 -12.14 2.29
N LEU A 32 3.82 -11.28 1.31
CA LEU A 32 4.01 -9.83 1.40
C LEU A 32 2.76 -9.13 1.93
N SER A 33 1.59 -9.79 1.88
CA SER A 33 0.33 -9.16 2.25
C SER A 33 0.23 -8.97 3.77
N PRO A 34 0.07 -7.72 4.25
CA PRO A 34 -0.25 -7.47 5.65
C PRO A 34 -1.69 -7.85 5.99
N VAL A 35 -2.55 -7.98 4.97
CA VAL A 35 -3.97 -8.29 5.12
C VAL A 35 -4.13 -9.79 5.37
N LYS A 36 -4.89 -10.18 6.40
CA LYS A 36 -5.21 -11.58 6.72
C LYS A 36 -6.54 -12.04 6.14
N ASP A 37 -7.55 -11.18 6.23
CA ASP A 37 -8.92 -11.45 5.82
C ASP A 37 -9.53 -10.18 5.22
N LEU A 38 -10.67 -10.34 4.53
CA LEU A 38 -11.41 -9.24 3.94
C LEU A 38 -12.90 -9.56 4.00
N THR A 39 -13.70 -8.56 4.39
CA THR A 39 -15.16 -8.59 4.33
C THR A 39 -15.66 -7.30 3.68
N ILE A 40 -16.58 -7.43 2.72
CA ILE A 40 -17.35 -6.30 2.19
C ILE A 40 -18.72 -6.23 2.85
N VAL A 41 -19.07 -5.04 3.34
CA VAL A 41 -20.41 -4.68 3.81
C VAL A 41 -21.02 -3.68 2.82
N SER A 42 -22.15 -4.05 2.24
CA SER A 42 -22.77 -3.29 1.14
C SER A 42 -23.99 -2.46 1.56
N SER A 43 -24.58 -2.70 2.73
CA SER A 43 -25.74 -1.95 3.23
C SER A 43 -25.56 -1.54 4.70
N ILE A 44 -26.17 -0.41 5.07
CA ILE A 44 -26.15 0.09 6.45
C ILE A 44 -26.94 -0.84 7.37
N GLU A 45 -27.97 -1.48 6.84
CA GLU A 45 -28.78 -2.48 7.51
C GLU A 45 -27.94 -3.71 7.85
N ASP A 46 -27.20 -4.27 6.88
CA ASP A 46 -26.30 -5.41 7.11
C ASP A 46 -25.26 -5.06 8.18
N PHE A 47 -24.69 -3.85 8.11
CA PHE A 47 -23.71 -3.37 9.09
C PHE A 47 -24.30 -3.37 10.50
N LYS A 48 -25.48 -2.77 10.69
CA LYS A 48 -26.14 -2.69 12.00
C LYS A 48 -26.54 -4.06 12.53
N SER A 49 -27.09 -4.93 11.67
CA SER A 49 -27.47 -6.29 12.05
C SER A 49 -26.27 -7.17 12.42
N ASN A 50 -25.06 -6.82 11.97
CA ASN A 50 -23.83 -7.55 12.24
C ASN A 50 -22.77 -6.67 12.93
N TYR A 51 -23.21 -5.71 13.76
CA TYR A 51 -22.35 -4.66 14.31
C TYR A 51 -21.15 -5.22 15.08
N GLU A 52 -21.35 -6.21 15.95
CA GLU A 52 -20.27 -6.82 16.74
C GLU A 52 -19.20 -7.46 15.85
N TYR A 53 -19.64 -8.20 14.82
CA TYR A 53 -18.73 -8.80 13.85
C TYR A 53 -17.97 -7.74 13.04
N CYS A 54 -18.68 -6.73 12.51
CA CYS A 54 -18.07 -5.67 11.70
C CYS A 54 -17.08 -4.82 12.53
N SER A 55 -17.41 -4.55 13.79
CA SER A 55 -16.58 -3.75 14.70
C SER A 55 -15.36 -4.50 15.23
N SER A 56 -15.30 -5.83 15.03
CA SER A 56 -14.14 -6.64 15.43
C SER A 56 -12.91 -6.48 14.52
N PHE A 57 -13.09 -5.90 13.32
CA PHE A 57 -12.00 -5.74 12.36
C PHE A 57 -11.08 -4.56 12.70
N MET A 58 -9.77 -4.78 12.56
CA MET A 58 -8.76 -3.77 12.88
C MET A 58 -8.78 -2.55 11.95
N CYS A 59 -9.09 -2.76 10.67
CA CYS A 59 -8.97 -1.72 9.64
C CYS A 59 -10.18 -1.70 8.71
N GLU A 60 -10.41 -0.52 8.13
CA GLU A 60 -11.49 -0.23 7.21
C GLU A 60 -10.99 0.54 5.98
N ARG A 61 -11.68 0.36 4.87
CA ARG A 61 -11.56 1.19 3.67
C ARG A 61 -12.93 1.34 3.03
N ASN A 62 -13.13 2.45 2.33
CA ASN A 62 -14.24 2.61 1.39
C ASN A 62 -13.84 2.14 -0.01
N ASP A 63 -14.78 1.60 -0.77
CA ASP A 63 -14.56 1.16 -2.14
C ASP A 63 -15.83 1.32 -3.00
N THR A 64 -15.69 1.20 -4.33
CA THR A 64 -16.82 1.19 -5.27
C THR A 64 -16.56 0.22 -6.42
N LEU A 65 -17.60 -0.02 -7.22
CA LEU A 65 -17.56 -0.89 -8.39
C LEU A 65 -16.53 -0.39 -9.41
N ILE A 66 -15.81 -1.32 -10.04
CA ILE A 66 -14.80 -1.02 -11.07
C ILE A 66 -15.36 -0.33 -12.32
N THR A 67 -16.67 -0.37 -12.51
CA THR A 67 -17.39 0.29 -13.60
C THR A 67 -17.63 1.78 -13.35
N LYS A 68 -17.28 2.28 -12.17
CA LYS A 68 -17.36 3.69 -11.77
C LYS A 68 -15.97 4.28 -11.58
N PRO A 69 -15.81 5.61 -11.53
CA PRO A 69 -14.57 6.23 -11.11
C PRO A 69 -14.19 5.81 -9.68
N SER A 70 -12.89 5.68 -9.40
CA SER A 70 -12.42 5.30 -8.07
C SER A 70 -12.85 6.33 -7.00
N MET A 71 -13.33 5.83 -5.87
CA MET A 71 -13.82 6.69 -4.79
C MET A 71 -12.64 7.32 -4.01
N VAL A 72 -12.79 8.61 -3.68
CA VAL A 72 -11.92 9.32 -2.73
C VAL A 72 -11.99 8.64 -1.37
N SER A 73 -10.87 8.54 -0.65
CA SER A 73 -10.87 7.98 0.70
C SER A 73 -11.73 8.80 1.66
N VAL A 74 -12.58 8.11 2.42
CA VAL A 74 -13.28 8.70 3.55
C VAL A 74 -12.43 8.47 4.79
N GLU A 75 -11.68 9.49 5.20
CA GLU A 75 -10.86 9.42 6.41
C GLU A 75 -11.75 9.50 7.67
N ALA A 76 -11.39 8.72 8.69
CA ALA A 76 -11.94 8.82 10.04
C ALA A 76 -11.37 10.06 10.74
N SER A 77 -12.19 10.83 11.45
CA SER A 77 -11.70 11.89 12.34
C SER A 77 -11.26 11.28 13.67
N GLU A 78 -10.08 11.68 14.14
CA GLU A 78 -9.21 11.03 15.14
C GLU A 78 -9.73 10.70 16.54
N LEU A 79 -11.01 10.91 16.88
CA LEU A 79 -11.45 10.83 18.28
C LEU A 79 -12.51 9.78 18.60
N ASP A 80 -13.09 9.12 17.61
CA ASP A 80 -13.80 7.85 17.82
C ASP A 80 -14.03 7.22 16.44
N ARG A 81 -13.66 5.94 16.28
CA ARG A 81 -13.85 5.22 15.02
C ARG A 81 -15.33 4.85 14.89
N ASP A 82 -16.19 5.85 14.64
CA ASP A 82 -17.60 5.63 14.32
C ASP A 82 -17.70 5.07 12.90
N LEU A 83 -17.48 3.76 12.80
CA LEU A 83 -17.59 2.98 11.58
C LEU A 83 -18.95 3.17 10.89
N LEU A 84 -20.03 3.41 11.67
CA LEU A 84 -21.35 3.64 11.11
C LEU A 84 -21.45 5.03 10.47
N ASP A 85 -20.89 6.08 11.08
CA ASP A 85 -20.84 7.41 10.45
C ASP A 85 -19.98 7.40 9.19
N ILE A 86 -18.80 6.77 9.24
CA ILE A 86 -17.93 6.59 8.06
C ILE A 86 -18.72 5.91 6.95
N PHE A 87 -19.41 4.81 7.24
CA PHE A 87 -20.15 4.09 6.22
C PHE A 87 -21.33 4.93 5.68
N LYS A 88 -22.03 5.71 6.51
CA LYS A 88 -23.04 6.67 6.03
C LYS A 88 -22.43 7.71 5.08
N ARG A 89 -21.23 8.22 5.37
CA ARG A 89 -20.51 9.17 4.49
C ARG A 89 -20.13 8.51 3.17
N VAL A 90 -19.69 7.26 3.18
CA VAL A 90 -19.45 6.46 1.95
C VAL A 90 -20.73 6.37 1.11
N LYS A 91 -21.86 6.02 1.73
CA LYS A 91 -23.16 5.92 1.05
C LYS A 91 -23.69 7.25 0.49
N LYS A 92 -23.32 8.37 1.11
CA LYS A 92 -23.61 9.71 0.58
C LYS A 92 -22.77 10.05 -0.65
N LEU A 93 -21.53 9.56 -0.72
CA LEU A 93 -20.66 9.77 -1.88
C LEU A 93 -21.05 8.87 -3.06
N ASP A 94 -21.42 7.62 -2.79
CA ASP A 94 -21.89 6.66 -3.79
C ASP A 94 -22.87 5.67 -3.15
N SER A 95 -24.06 5.54 -3.73
CA SER A 95 -25.06 4.58 -3.29
C SER A 95 -24.57 3.13 -3.37
N ASP A 96 -23.71 2.83 -4.33
CA ASP A 96 -23.07 1.51 -4.51
C ASP A 96 -21.74 1.41 -3.77
N GLY A 97 -21.33 2.47 -3.07
CA GLY A 97 -20.14 2.49 -2.24
C GLY A 97 -20.24 1.43 -1.14
N VAL A 98 -19.16 0.71 -0.92
CA VAL A 98 -19.10 -0.37 0.07
C VAL A 98 -18.04 -0.11 1.12
N PHE A 99 -18.20 -0.78 2.25
CA PHE A 99 -17.24 -0.76 3.33
C PHE A 99 -16.44 -2.06 3.34
N VAL A 100 -15.13 -1.95 3.24
CA VAL A 100 -14.19 -3.06 3.23
C VAL A 100 -13.54 -3.12 4.61
N LEU A 101 -13.74 -4.21 5.33
CA LEU A 101 -13.22 -4.46 6.67
C LEU A 101 -12.19 -5.58 6.62
N PHE A 102 -11.07 -5.41 7.33
CA PHE A 102 -9.97 -6.38 7.30
C PHE A 102 -9.07 -6.31 8.52
N ASN A 103 -8.43 -7.43 8.83
CA ASN A 103 -7.44 -7.58 9.88
C ASN A 103 -6.03 -7.60 9.32
N LEU A 104 -5.10 -7.11 10.14
CA LEU A 104 -3.68 -7.11 9.81
C LEU A 104 -2.95 -8.31 10.41
N SER A 105 -1.83 -8.66 9.79
CA SER A 105 -0.95 -9.72 10.27
C SER A 105 -0.16 -9.35 11.53
N HIS A 106 -0.10 -8.05 11.83
CA HIS A 106 0.71 -7.40 12.84
C HIS A 106 -0.04 -6.16 13.37
N GLU A 107 0.47 -5.58 14.45
CA GLU A 107 0.04 -4.27 14.93
C GLU A 107 0.66 -3.17 14.06
N ALA A 108 -0.15 -2.21 13.60
CA ALA A 108 0.33 -1.16 12.72
C ALA A 108 1.29 -0.22 13.48
N SER A 109 2.50 -0.02 12.96
CA SER A 109 3.42 0.97 13.51
C SER A 109 2.93 2.39 13.26
N GLU A 110 3.36 3.29 14.14
CA GLU A 110 3.12 4.72 13.98
C GLU A 110 3.78 5.24 12.69
N ARG A 111 3.15 6.23 12.05
CA ARG A 111 3.57 6.73 10.73
C ARG A 111 5.01 7.26 10.69
N TYR A 112 5.53 7.74 11.83
CA TYR A 112 6.89 8.26 11.98
C TYR A 112 7.92 7.18 12.36
N GLU A 113 7.48 5.98 12.74
CA GLU A 113 8.38 4.89 13.15
C GLU A 113 8.91 4.07 11.96
N ARG A 114 8.25 4.17 10.81
CA ARG A 114 8.54 3.37 9.61
C ARG A 114 9.90 3.71 9.02
N TYR A 115 10.65 2.70 8.58
CA TYR A 115 11.94 2.88 7.92
C TYR A 115 11.82 3.37 6.48
N ALA A 116 10.76 2.98 5.77
CA ALA A 116 10.52 3.44 4.41
C ALA A 116 9.06 3.33 3.97
N GLY A 117 8.66 4.22 3.07
CA GLY A 117 7.51 4.07 2.17
C GLY A 117 8.00 3.65 0.79
N ILE A 118 7.40 2.62 0.19
CA ILE A 118 7.94 1.99 -1.03
C ILE A 118 6.80 1.68 -2.01
N SER A 119 7.02 2.04 -3.28
CA SER A 119 6.19 1.66 -4.41
C SER A 119 7.05 0.92 -5.43
N VAL A 120 6.57 -0.25 -5.86
CA VAL A 120 7.26 -1.11 -6.83
C VAL A 120 6.37 -1.26 -8.06
N GLY A 121 6.77 -0.67 -9.17
CA GLY A 121 6.17 -0.87 -10.49
C GLY A 121 6.84 -2.03 -11.22
N VAL A 122 6.05 -2.93 -11.78
CA VAL A 122 6.51 -4.14 -12.46
C VAL A 122 6.01 -4.12 -13.90
N SER A 123 6.95 -4.24 -14.83
CA SER A 123 6.69 -4.49 -16.25
C SER A 123 7.35 -5.82 -16.61
N VAL A 124 6.54 -6.88 -16.68
CA VAL A 124 7.00 -8.26 -16.88
C VAL A 124 7.78 -8.36 -18.19
N GLY A 125 8.98 -8.95 -18.14
CA GLY A 125 9.91 -9.04 -19.27
C GLY A 125 10.69 -7.75 -19.59
N ARG A 126 10.31 -6.59 -19.02
CA ARG A 126 11.05 -5.32 -19.23
C ARG A 126 11.88 -4.92 -18.01
N GLY A 127 11.26 -4.83 -16.83
CA GLY A 127 11.98 -4.50 -15.60
C GLY A 127 11.09 -4.05 -14.45
N VAL A 128 11.74 -3.72 -13.35
CA VAL A 128 11.13 -3.29 -12.10
C VAL A 128 11.58 -1.87 -11.77
N TYR A 129 10.62 -1.00 -11.49
CA TYR A 129 10.80 0.37 -11.03
C TYR A 129 10.50 0.41 -9.53
N ILE A 130 11.36 1.04 -8.76
CA ILE A 130 11.13 1.20 -7.31
C ILE A 130 11.28 2.68 -6.98
N ASP A 131 10.22 3.27 -6.45
CA ASP A 131 10.25 4.58 -5.80
C ASP A 131 10.16 4.39 -4.29
N ALA A 132 11.01 5.09 -3.54
CA ALA A 132 11.03 4.96 -2.10
C ALA A 132 11.31 6.29 -1.38
N VAL A 133 10.77 6.40 -0.17
CA VAL A 133 11.00 7.48 0.80
C VAL A 133 11.54 6.88 2.10
N GLY A 134 12.42 7.59 2.78
CA GLY A 134 13.18 7.10 3.94
C GLY A 134 12.45 7.17 5.28
N LYS A 135 13.24 7.11 6.36
CA LYS A 135 12.75 7.02 7.75
C LYS A 135 11.76 8.15 8.09
N GLY A 136 10.64 7.77 8.72
CA GLY A 136 9.59 8.71 9.14
C GLY A 136 8.53 9.01 8.07
N TYR A 137 8.69 8.45 6.87
CA TYR A 137 7.74 8.53 5.77
C TYR A 137 7.01 7.20 5.59
N ASP A 138 5.91 7.21 4.83
CA ASP A 138 5.13 6.00 4.57
C ASP A 138 4.70 5.87 3.10
N GLY A 139 3.97 4.80 2.79
CA GLY A 139 3.54 4.51 1.41
C GLY A 139 2.68 5.61 0.78
N ARG A 140 2.13 6.54 1.56
CA ARG A 140 1.35 7.69 1.07
C ARG A 140 2.16 8.55 0.10
N GLU A 141 3.41 8.84 0.43
CA GLU A 141 4.19 9.80 -0.36
C GLU A 141 4.48 9.28 -1.77
N VAL A 142 4.93 8.03 -1.87
CA VAL A 142 5.22 7.39 -3.16
C VAL A 142 3.95 7.03 -3.93
N SER A 143 2.89 6.53 -3.27
CA SER A 143 1.66 6.14 -3.96
C SER A 143 0.86 7.31 -4.52
N LYS A 144 1.02 8.51 -3.95
CA LYS A 144 0.38 9.75 -4.41
C LYS A 144 1.32 10.63 -5.24
N GLY A 145 2.55 10.20 -5.50
CA GLY A 145 3.55 10.99 -6.22
C GLY A 145 3.90 12.30 -5.53
N LEU A 146 3.81 12.36 -4.20
CA LEU A 146 4.09 13.56 -3.40
C LEU A 146 5.58 13.73 -3.14
N ASP A 147 6.29 12.62 -2.99
CA ASP A 147 7.72 12.64 -2.73
C ASP A 147 8.42 11.34 -3.15
N CYS A 148 9.72 11.44 -3.36
CA CYS A 148 10.60 10.33 -3.73
C CYS A 148 12.02 10.67 -3.28
N HIS A 149 12.63 9.80 -2.47
CA HIS A 149 13.99 9.96 -1.98
C HIS A 149 15.00 9.12 -2.76
N GLU A 150 14.60 7.91 -3.16
CA GLU A 150 15.40 7.04 -4.00
C GLU A 150 14.54 6.45 -5.12
N ARG A 151 15.11 6.37 -6.33
CA ARG A 151 14.51 5.63 -7.45
C ARG A 151 15.47 4.60 -7.99
N TYR A 152 14.93 3.44 -8.34
CA TYR A 152 15.66 2.34 -8.96
C TYR A 152 14.97 1.87 -10.23
N TYR A 153 15.77 1.43 -11.19
CA TYR A 153 15.30 0.65 -12.32
C TYR A 153 16.18 -0.57 -12.52
N ILE A 154 15.58 -1.75 -12.35
CA ILE A 154 16.25 -3.05 -12.49
C ILE A 154 15.72 -3.69 -13.78
N PRO A 155 16.54 -3.82 -14.83
CA PRO A 155 16.16 -4.58 -16.02
C PRO A 155 15.73 -5.99 -15.67
N TRP A 156 14.71 -6.53 -16.35
CA TRP A 156 14.12 -7.82 -15.99
C TRP A 156 15.16 -8.94 -15.90
N PHE A 157 16.06 -9.01 -16.89
CA PHE A 157 17.13 -10.01 -16.96
C PHE A 157 18.17 -9.91 -15.83
N ASP A 158 18.26 -8.77 -15.18
CA ASP A 158 19.21 -8.50 -14.10
C ASP A 158 18.63 -8.83 -12.72
N ILE A 159 17.31 -9.00 -12.58
CA ILE A 159 16.64 -9.44 -11.34
C ILE A 159 17.32 -10.68 -10.75
N ARG A 160 17.66 -11.66 -11.60
CA ARG A 160 18.33 -12.91 -11.20
C ARG A 160 19.71 -12.70 -10.58
N LYS A 161 20.43 -11.64 -10.98
CA LYS A 161 21.75 -11.27 -10.46
C LYS A 161 21.69 -10.21 -9.38
N CYS A 162 20.54 -9.56 -9.21
CA CYS A 162 20.31 -8.55 -8.20
C CYS A 162 20.49 -9.13 -6.79
N ASN A 163 21.32 -8.48 -6.00
CA ASN A 163 21.62 -8.78 -4.61
C ASN A 163 22.08 -7.50 -3.89
N ILE A 164 22.22 -7.53 -2.57
CA ILE A 164 22.50 -6.29 -1.81
C ILE A 164 23.80 -5.59 -2.24
N SER A 165 24.82 -6.33 -2.66
CA SER A 165 26.11 -5.75 -3.07
C SER A 165 26.05 -4.96 -4.37
N ASN A 166 25.07 -5.23 -5.24
CA ASN A 166 24.90 -4.55 -6.52
C ASN A 166 23.58 -3.79 -6.68
N PHE A 167 22.65 -3.91 -5.73
CA PHE A 167 21.33 -3.27 -5.81
C PHE A 167 21.42 -1.76 -6.04
N LYS A 168 22.32 -1.08 -5.30
CA LYS A 168 22.50 0.36 -5.40
C LYS A 168 23.05 0.83 -6.75
N ASN A 169 23.63 -0.06 -7.56
CA ASN A 169 24.08 0.26 -8.91
C ASN A 169 22.90 0.49 -9.88
N TYR A 170 21.70 0.01 -9.53
CA TYR A 170 20.48 0.25 -10.31
C TYR A 170 19.76 1.56 -9.92
N ARG A 171 20.34 2.36 -9.01
CA ARG A 171 19.77 3.63 -8.58
C ARG A 171 19.83 4.64 -9.71
N THR A 172 18.66 5.18 -10.09
CA THR A 172 18.52 6.20 -11.12
C THR A 172 18.31 7.59 -10.56
N TYR A 173 17.97 7.70 -9.27
CA TYR A 173 17.78 8.98 -8.59
C TYR A 173 18.05 8.85 -7.09
N LEU A 174 18.62 9.91 -6.53
CA LEU A 174 18.81 10.14 -5.10
C LEU A 174 18.43 11.60 -4.83
N ILE A 175 17.62 11.85 -3.81
CA ILE A 175 17.21 13.19 -3.41
C ILE A 175 18.41 14.04 -2.99
N SER A 176 18.36 15.33 -3.29
CA SER A 176 19.32 16.31 -2.80
C SER A 176 19.01 16.73 -1.37
N ASP A 177 20.00 17.29 -0.64
CA ASP A 177 19.78 17.77 0.72
C ASP A 177 18.75 18.93 0.79
N ASP A 178 18.77 19.81 -0.22
CA ASP A 178 17.83 20.93 -0.33
C ASP A 178 16.40 20.43 -0.57
N ASP A 179 16.21 19.48 -1.50
CA ASP A 179 14.90 18.88 -1.77
C ASP A 179 14.39 18.09 -0.57
N TYR A 180 15.30 17.40 0.15
CA TYR A 180 14.93 16.67 1.35
C TYR A 180 14.49 17.58 2.48
N THR A 181 15.08 18.77 2.63
CA THR A 181 14.66 19.75 3.63
C THR A 181 13.22 20.19 3.37
N LEU A 182 12.87 20.50 2.11
CA LEU A 182 11.50 20.83 1.71
C LEU A 182 10.54 19.64 1.87
N SER A 183 11.00 18.42 1.55
CA SER A 183 10.27 17.17 1.78
C SER A 183 9.91 17.00 3.26
N ARG A 184 10.89 17.22 4.13
CA ARG A 184 10.78 17.09 5.58
C ARG A 184 9.78 18.06 6.16
N GLU A 185 9.83 19.33 5.78
CA GLU A 185 8.86 20.33 6.24
C GLU A 185 7.42 19.90 5.92
N ARG A 186 7.15 19.50 4.68
CA ARG A 186 5.83 19.00 4.26
C ARG A 186 5.41 17.77 5.04
N ARG A 187 6.34 16.86 5.34
CA ARG A 187 6.05 15.65 6.12
C ARG A 187 5.71 15.98 7.56
N ILE A 188 6.46 16.86 8.21
CA ILE A 188 6.18 17.30 9.59
C ILE A 188 4.80 17.96 9.65
N ASP A 189 4.48 18.87 8.72
CA ASP A 189 3.18 19.53 8.69
C ASP A 189 2.04 18.53 8.48
N PHE A 190 2.24 17.52 7.63
CA PHE A 190 1.26 16.44 7.48
C PHE A 190 1.08 15.65 8.78
N LEU A 191 2.16 15.20 9.43
CA LEU A 191 2.08 14.44 10.68
C LEU A 191 1.35 15.23 11.76
N THR A 192 1.65 16.52 11.92
CA THR A 192 0.94 17.40 12.86
C THR A 192 -0.52 17.60 12.49
N SER A 193 -0.85 17.67 11.19
CA SER A 193 -2.24 17.77 10.74
C SER A 193 -3.09 16.53 11.04
N VAL A 194 -2.44 15.39 11.29
CA VAL A 194 -3.07 14.12 11.69
C VAL A 194 -2.82 13.78 13.17
N GLY A 195 -2.71 14.82 14.01
CA GLY A 195 -2.74 14.69 15.47
C GLY A 195 -1.42 14.25 16.13
N ILE A 196 -0.34 14.07 15.36
CA ILE A 196 0.97 13.71 15.93
C ILE A 196 1.65 14.96 16.48
N ASP A 197 2.13 14.88 17.72
CA ASP A 197 2.88 15.97 18.35
C ASP A 197 4.09 16.39 17.48
N ARG A 198 4.28 17.70 17.35
CA ARG A 198 5.30 18.25 16.45
C ARG A 198 6.71 17.88 16.90
N GLU A 199 7.01 17.87 18.19
CA GLU A 199 8.33 17.51 18.70
C GLU A 199 8.60 16.02 18.44
N VAL A 200 7.62 15.15 18.69
CA VAL A 200 7.72 13.72 18.34
C VAL A 200 7.99 13.52 16.85
N ALA A 201 7.29 14.26 15.98
CA ALA A 201 7.52 14.20 14.53
C ALA A 201 8.93 14.66 14.16
N LEU A 202 9.41 15.77 14.74
CA LEU A 202 10.75 16.33 14.47
C LEU A 202 11.86 15.38 14.91
N GLU A 203 11.72 14.72 16.06
CA GLU A 203 12.68 13.75 16.58
C GLU A 203 12.79 12.49 15.72
N ASN A 204 11.68 12.06 15.10
CA ASN A 204 11.62 10.80 14.36
C ASN A 204 11.86 10.94 12.85
N VAL A 205 11.58 12.10 12.25
CA VAL A 205 11.89 12.39 10.85
C VAL A 205 13.29 13.04 10.77
N PRO A 206 14.30 12.35 10.20
CA PRO A 206 15.69 12.82 10.21
C PRO A 206 15.85 14.23 9.65
N GLU A 207 16.70 15.06 10.27
CA GLU A 207 17.00 16.42 9.77
C GLU A 207 17.72 16.41 8.43
N VAL A 208 18.59 15.42 8.23
CA VAL A 208 19.32 15.19 6.98
C VAL A 208 18.94 13.84 6.41
N TYR A 209 18.94 13.73 5.09
CA TYR A 209 18.56 12.51 4.43
C TYR A 209 19.49 11.36 4.81
N ARG A 210 18.91 10.19 5.06
CA ARG A 210 19.63 8.93 5.27
C ARG A 210 19.07 7.89 4.31
N GLU A 211 19.97 7.28 3.54
CA GLU A 211 19.60 6.20 2.63
C GLU A 211 18.85 5.08 3.36
N ILE A 212 17.93 4.45 2.64
CA ILE A 212 17.14 3.35 3.15
C ILE A 212 18.07 2.20 3.55
N PRO A 213 17.91 1.64 4.77
CA PRO A 213 18.82 0.61 5.27
C PRO A 213 18.85 -0.65 4.41
N ASP A 214 20.03 -1.24 4.27
CA ASP A 214 20.25 -2.44 3.45
C ASP A 214 19.36 -3.62 3.84
N PHE A 215 18.96 -3.76 5.10
CA PHE A 215 18.06 -4.84 5.52
C PHE A 215 16.66 -4.74 4.89
N ILE A 216 16.18 -3.53 4.59
CA ILE A 216 14.92 -3.32 3.86
C ILE A 216 15.08 -3.75 2.41
N TRP A 217 16.20 -3.40 1.78
CA TRP A 217 16.49 -3.84 0.41
C TRP A 217 16.70 -5.34 0.32
N ILE A 218 17.34 -5.96 1.30
CA ILE A 218 17.46 -7.43 1.40
C ILE A 218 16.09 -8.09 1.44
N ASP A 219 15.14 -7.54 2.22
CA ASP A 219 13.77 -8.04 2.31
C ASP A 219 13.07 -7.98 0.94
N ILE A 220 13.12 -6.82 0.27
CA ILE A 220 12.55 -6.64 -1.08
C ILE A 220 13.19 -7.57 -2.11
N ILE A 221 14.53 -7.67 -2.12
CA ILE A 221 15.23 -8.53 -3.06
C ILE A 221 14.75 -9.98 -2.89
N LYS A 222 14.71 -10.48 -1.66
CA LYS A 222 14.37 -11.88 -1.38
C LYS A 222 12.89 -12.19 -1.60
N ASN A 223 12.01 -11.36 -1.05
CA ASN A 223 10.58 -11.69 -0.95
C ASN A 223 9.77 -11.18 -2.14
N LEU A 224 10.29 -10.18 -2.87
CA LEU A 224 9.63 -9.63 -4.05
C LEU A 224 10.41 -9.89 -5.34
N LEU A 225 11.64 -9.39 -5.47
CA LEU A 225 12.36 -9.47 -6.76
C LEU A 225 12.66 -10.90 -7.19
N LYS A 226 13.18 -11.74 -6.28
CA LYS A 226 13.40 -13.17 -6.60
C LYS A 226 12.10 -13.92 -6.86
N ARG A 227 11.00 -13.52 -6.22
CA ARG A 227 9.69 -14.12 -6.49
C ARG A 227 9.18 -13.76 -7.90
N LEU A 228 9.34 -12.50 -8.32
CA LEU A 228 8.99 -12.05 -9.67
C LEU A 228 9.72 -12.83 -10.77
N GLU A 229 11.00 -13.17 -10.55
CA GLU A 229 11.78 -14.01 -11.47
C GLU A 229 11.10 -15.36 -11.74
N TYR A 230 10.61 -16.04 -10.70
CA TYR A 230 9.94 -17.35 -10.84
C TYR A 230 8.53 -17.25 -11.39
N MET A 231 7.89 -16.08 -11.30
CA MET A 231 6.48 -15.88 -11.68
C MET A 231 6.31 -15.36 -13.11
N GLU A 232 7.39 -15.16 -13.89
CA GLU A 232 7.31 -14.57 -15.24
C GLU A 232 6.29 -15.27 -16.15
N GLU A 233 6.39 -16.60 -16.30
CA GLU A 233 5.51 -17.38 -17.17
C GLU A 233 4.07 -17.36 -16.65
N GLU A 234 3.87 -17.50 -15.33
CA GLU A 234 2.55 -17.48 -14.70
C GLU A 234 1.86 -16.13 -14.94
N LEU A 235 2.53 -15.02 -14.64
CA LEU A 235 2.01 -13.66 -14.81
C LEU A 235 1.67 -13.36 -16.28
N ASN A 236 2.52 -13.78 -17.21
CA ASN A 236 2.24 -13.66 -18.65
C ASN A 236 1.00 -14.46 -19.05
N SER A 237 0.85 -15.71 -18.57
CA SER A 237 -0.26 -16.58 -18.94
C SER A 237 -1.63 -16.04 -18.54
N ILE A 238 -1.69 -15.23 -17.48
CA ILE A 238 -2.92 -14.59 -16.97
C ILE A 238 -3.06 -13.13 -17.43
N GLY A 239 -2.14 -12.62 -18.25
CA GLY A 239 -2.16 -11.25 -18.77
C GLY A 239 -1.79 -10.16 -17.76
N LEU A 240 -1.20 -10.52 -16.61
CA LEU A 240 -0.83 -9.59 -15.53
C LEU A 240 0.60 -9.07 -15.72
N VAL A 241 0.80 -8.33 -16.81
CA VAL A 241 2.14 -7.93 -17.28
C VAL A 241 2.57 -6.53 -16.83
N GLU A 242 1.64 -5.69 -16.39
CA GLU A 242 1.90 -4.34 -15.85
C GLU A 242 1.11 -4.16 -14.55
N PHE A 243 1.82 -4.02 -13.44
CA PHE A 243 1.19 -3.79 -12.14
C PHE A 243 2.12 -3.02 -11.22
N ALA A 244 1.58 -2.53 -10.11
CA ALA A 244 2.37 -1.92 -9.06
C ALA A 244 1.88 -2.32 -7.68
N MET A 245 2.81 -2.32 -6.73
CA MET A 245 2.59 -2.62 -5.32
C MET A 245 3.10 -1.48 -4.48
N SER A 246 2.25 -0.93 -3.62
CA SER A 246 2.63 0.19 -2.75
C SER A 246 2.33 -0.12 -1.29
N GLY A 247 3.24 0.28 -0.42
CA GLY A 247 3.07 0.19 1.02
C GLY A 247 4.25 0.80 1.75
N HIS A 248 4.54 0.26 2.92
CA HIS A 248 5.58 0.76 3.80
C HIS A 248 6.19 -0.41 4.56
N THR A 249 7.27 -0.11 5.27
CA THR A 249 7.92 -1.06 6.14
C THR A 249 7.18 -1.17 7.46
N GLU A 250 6.99 -2.39 7.95
CA GLU A 250 6.54 -2.69 9.30
C GLU A 250 7.67 -3.49 9.98
N GLY A 251 8.36 -2.83 10.92
CA GLY A 251 9.67 -3.29 11.36
C GLY A 251 10.66 -3.41 10.20
N ARG A 252 11.16 -4.61 9.92
CA ARG A 252 12.17 -4.86 8.86
C ARG A 252 11.58 -5.30 7.52
N HIS A 253 10.26 -5.44 7.42
CA HIS A 253 9.62 -6.07 6.28
C HIS A 253 8.84 -5.05 5.45
N PHE A 254 8.97 -5.10 4.14
CA PHE A 254 8.12 -4.34 3.23
C PHE A 254 6.77 -5.07 3.10
N LEU A 255 5.70 -4.41 3.56
CA LEU A 255 4.34 -4.93 3.50
C LEU A 255 3.48 -4.04 2.60
N PRO A 256 3.43 -4.29 1.27
CA PRO A 256 2.51 -3.61 0.36
C PRO A 256 1.06 -3.91 0.75
N TRP A 257 0.15 -2.96 0.60
CA TRP A 257 -1.24 -3.18 0.97
C TRP A 257 -2.10 -3.67 -0.20
N GLN A 258 -1.66 -3.38 -1.42
CA GLN A 258 -2.42 -3.56 -2.64
C GLN A 258 -1.50 -3.85 -3.81
N MET A 259 -1.99 -4.65 -4.76
CA MET A 259 -1.36 -4.89 -6.05
C MET A 259 -2.34 -4.46 -7.15
N PHE A 260 -2.08 -3.30 -7.76
CA PHE A 260 -2.99 -2.68 -8.72
C PHE A 260 -2.47 -2.78 -10.15
N ASP A 261 -3.40 -2.99 -11.07
CA ASP A 261 -3.16 -2.92 -12.51
C ASP A 261 -2.93 -1.45 -12.91
N LYS A 262 -1.84 -1.22 -13.66
CA LYS A 262 -1.40 0.11 -14.10
C LYS A 262 -2.42 0.82 -15.00
N SER A 263 -3.34 0.07 -15.61
CA SER A 263 -4.46 0.61 -16.41
C SER A 263 -5.31 1.65 -15.67
N ARG A 264 -5.27 1.68 -14.34
CA ARG A 264 -5.93 2.71 -13.51
C ARG A 264 -5.35 4.12 -13.57
N TYR A 265 -4.08 4.27 -13.97
CA TYR A 265 -3.43 5.58 -14.07
C TYR A 265 -3.42 6.11 -15.50
N CYS A 266 -3.94 5.33 -16.45
CA CYS A 266 -3.97 5.65 -17.87
C CYS A 266 -5.38 5.98 -18.39
N SER A 267 -6.37 6.13 -17.49
CA SER A 267 -7.74 6.55 -17.80
C SER A 267 -7.93 8.05 -17.61
#